data_AF-F4GC47-F1
#
_entry.id   AF-F4GC47-F1
#
_cell.length_a   1.000
_cell.length_b   1.000
_cell.length_c   1.000
_cell.angle_alpha   90.00
_cell.angle_beta   90.00
_cell.angle_gamma   90.00
#
_symmetry.space_group_name_H-M   'P 1'
#
loop_
_entity.id
_entity.type
_entity.pdbx_description
1 polymer ?
#
loop_
_entity_poly.entity_id
_entity_poly.type
_entity_poly.pdbx_seq_one_letter_code
_entity_poly.pdbx_strand_id
1 'polypeptide(L)'
;MTTMNAIAAAATSPIDPSQAIGQIAVQLPGATAVFRRLKLDFCCGGQVSLRQAAGDKGLDLQAVVDELSALQRPNTLPDAGTPSELVDHIVARYHDVHRAQLPELIRMARRVEAVHRSNPNTPHGLADALEAMEQELVAHMHKEEAVLFPMLRAGGNSFVSQPIAMMRHEHTDHGEALEQIARLTDDITPPREACNTWRALYAGLAQFSDDLVNHIHLENNVLFPQFEAAAQGGCGSSGCGCS
;
A
#
# COMPACT_ATOMS: atom_id res chain seq x y z
N MET A 1 -27.25 -13.30 -4.86
CA MET A 1 -27.29 -11.86 -5.21
C MET A 1 -26.51 -11.14 -4.13
N THR A 2 -25.19 -11.09 -4.27
CA THR A 2 -24.30 -10.42 -3.33
C THR A 2 -23.89 -9.13 -4.01
N THR A 3 -24.36 -8.01 -3.48
CA THR A 3 -24.08 -6.66 -3.98
C THR A 3 -22.58 -6.40 -3.92
N MET A 4 -21.96 -6.22 -5.08
CA MET A 4 -20.66 -5.58 -5.20
C MET A 4 -20.78 -4.16 -4.65
N ASN A 5 -20.14 -3.88 -3.52
CA ASN A 5 -19.94 -2.51 -3.07
C ASN A 5 -19.05 -1.83 -4.10
N ALA A 6 -19.62 -0.92 -4.89
CA ALA A 6 -18.85 0.01 -5.69
C ALA A 6 -17.98 0.83 -4.73
N ILE A 7 -16.67 0.65 -4.80
CA ILE A 7 -15.70 1.49 -4.11
C ILE A 7 -15.87 2.89 -4.70
N ALA A 8 -16.49 3.79 -3.93
CA ALA A 8 -16.53 5.19 -4.29
C ALA A 8 -15.09 5.71 -4.35
N ALA A 9 -14.67 6.20 -5.51
CA ALA A 9 -13.39 6.90 -5.64
C ALA A 9 -13.35 8.01 -4.58
N ALA A 10 -12.42 7.93 -3.63
CA ALA A 10 -12.21 8.99 -2.66
C ALA A 10 -11.84 10.26 -3.43
N ALA A 11 -12.72 11.26 -3.39
CA ALA A 11 -12.48 12.54 -4.04
C ALA A 11 -11.24 13.19 -3.41
N THR A 12 -10.24 13.50 -4.24
CA THR A 12 -9.07 14.27 -3.85
C THR A 12 -9.54 15.65 -3.37
N SER A 13 -9.63 15.83 -2.06
CA SER A 13 -10.06 17.09 -1.44
C SER A 13 -8.84 17.99 -1.27
N PRO A 14 -8.85 19.24 -1.73
CA PRO A 14 -7.67 20.12 -1.64
C PRO A 14 -7.20 20.27 -0.19
N ILE A 15 -5.89 20.28 0.01
CA ILE A 15 -5.28 20.44 1.34
C ILE A 15 -5.57 21.85 1.85
N ASP A 16 -6.39 21.98 2.89
CA ASP A 16 -6.70 23.24 3.54
C ASP A 16 -5.58 23.62 4.54
N PRO A 17 -4.83 24.72 4.32
CA PRO A 17 -3.75 25.14 5.22
C PRO A 17 -4.23 25.57 6.61
N SER A 18 -5.53 25.83 6.79
CA SER A 18 -6.13 26.16 8.09
C SER A 18 -6.39 24.93 8.95
N GLN A 19 -6.39 23.74 8.35
CA GLN A 19 -6.63 22.48 9.03
C GLN A 19 -5.47 22.13 9.98
N ALA A 20 -5.81 21.50 11.11
CA ALA A 20 -4.85 21.05 12.10
C ALA A 20 -3.96 19.92 11.55
N ILE A 21 -2.64 19.98 11.78
CA ILE A 21 -1.70 19.00 11.23
C ILE A 21 -1.94 17.57 11.75
N GLY A 22 -2.48 17.43 12.97
CA GLY A 22 -2.90 16.13 13.51
C GLY A 22 -4.10 15.55 12.77
N GLN A 23 -5.02 16.39 12.28
CA GLN A 23 -6.14 15.94 11.47
C GLN A 23 -5.68 15.54 10.07
N ILE A 24 -4.77 16.32 9.46
CA ILE A 24 -4.18 15.98 8.16
C ILE A 24 -3.43 14.63 8.25
N ALA A 25 -2.68 14.41 9.33
CA ALA A 25 -1.96 13.14 9.56
C ALA A 25 -2.87 11.90 9.61
N VAL A 26 -4.12 12.07 10.03
CA VAL A 26 -5.11 10.98 10.09
C VAL A 26 -5.86 10.82 8.76
N GLN A 27 -6.15 11.92 8.08
CA GLN A 27 -6.97 11.92 6.85
C GLN A 27 -6.17 11.68 5.57
N LEU A 28 -4.87 11.99 5.59
CA LEU A 28 -3.99 11.89 4.43
C LEU A 28 -2.85 10.91 4.76
N PRO A 29 -2.96 9.65 4.32
CA PRO A 29 -1.88 8.71 4.54
C PRO A 29 -0.60 9.13 3.82
N GLY A 30 0.55 8.79 4.42
CA GLY A 30 1.86 9.30 4.00
C GLY A 30 2.20 10.70 4.57
N ALA A 31 1.22 11.49 5.02
CA ALA A 31 1.49 12.83 5.55
C ALA A 31 2.39 12.82 6.80
N THR A 32 2.30 11.76 7.61
CA THR A 32 3.15 11.59 8.81
C THR A 32 4.64 11.55 8.48
N ALA A 33 5.02 10.91 7.37
CA ALA A 33 6.41 10.86 6.91
C ALA A 33 6.91 12.25 6.46
N VAL A 34 6.06 12.99 5.73
CA VAL A 34 6.33 14.38 5.32
C VAL A 34 6.51 15.27 6.55
N PHE A 35 5.55 15.26 7.48
CA PHE A 35 5.61 16.03 8.72
C PHE A 35 6.86 15.74 9.53
N ARG A 36 7.24 14.46 9.67
CA ARG A 36 8.46 14.09 10.37
C ARG A 36 9.71 14.66 9.68
N ARG A 37 9.84 14.51 8.37
CA ARG A 37 10.99 15.04 7.61
C ARG A 37 11.11 16.56 7.74
N LEU A 38 9.97 17.24 7.74
CA LEU A 38 9.85 18.69 7.95
C LEU A 38 9.88 19.12 9.43
N LYS A 39 9.99 18.16 10.36
CA LYS A 39 9.99 18.37 11.83
C LYS A 39 8.75 19.10 12.36
N LEU A 40 7.59 18.82 11.75
CA LEU A 40 6.26 19.28 12.18
C LEU A 40 5.67 18.27 13.18
N ASP A 41 5.35 18.73 14.39
CA ASP A 41 4.88 17.87 15.48
C ASP A 41 3.37 17.61 15.41
N PHE A 42 2.98 16.63 14.59
CA PHE A 42 1.57 16.21 14.48
C PHE A 42 1.08 15.33 15.64
N CYS A 43 2.00 14.85 16.48
CA CYS A 43 1.70 13.90 17.56
C CYS A 43 1.18 14.62 18.81
N CYS A 44 2.02 15.48 19.41
CA CYS A 44 1.70 16.20 20.65
C CYS A 44 1.20 17.63 20.37
N GLY A 45 1.73 18.26 19.31
CA GLY A 45 1.35 19.59 18.84
C GLY A 45 0.28 19.60 17.76
N GLY A 46 -0.40 18.47 17.50
CA GLY A 46 -1.24 18.27 16.32
C GLY A 46 -2.42 19.24 16.13
N GLN A 47 -2.78 20.02 17.15
CA GLN A 47 -3.86 21.00 17.15
C GLN A 47 -3.57 22.29 16.38
N VAL A 48 -2.30 22.59 16.07
CA VAL A 48 -1.95 23.80 15.30
C VAL A 48 -2.24 23.61 13.81
N SER A 49 -2.60 24.69 13.12
CA SER A 49 -2.84 24.65 11.67
C SER A 49 -1.57 24.35 10.88
N LEU A 50 -1.70 23.78 9.68
CA LEU A 50 -0.57 23.59 8.76
C LEU A 50 0.16 24.91 8.48
N ARG A 51 -0.60 25.99 8.26
CA ARG A 51 -0.07 27.35 8.07
C ARG A 51 0.81 27.79 9.24
N GLN A 52 0.32 27.62 10.46
CA GLN A 52 1.08 28.00 11.65
C GLN A 52 2.32 27.12 11.81
N ALA A 53 2.17 25.79 11.72
CA ALA A 53 3.28 24.86 11.89
C ALA A 53 4.41 25.09 10.87
N ALA A 54 4.06 25.36 9.60
CA ALA A 54 5.01 25.72 8.56
C ALA A 54 5.69 27.06 8.85
N GLY A 55 4.91 28.08 9.26
CA GLY A 55 5.43 29.40 9.62
C GLY A 55 6.40 29.36 10.79
N ASP A 56 6.08 28.63 11.86
CA ASP A 56 6.92 28.46 13.05
C ASP A 56 8.26 27.77 12.73
N LYS A 57 8.33 27.03 11.61
CA LYS A 57 9.55 26.37 11.11
C LYS A 57 10.25 27.13 9.99
N GLY A 58 9.72 28.26 9.55
CA GLY A 58 10.24 29.01 8.40
C GLY A 58 10.16 28.23 7.08
N LEU A 59 9.20 27.33 6.94
CA LEU A 59 8.95 26.56 5.72
C LEU A 59 8.08 27.36 4.75
N ASP A 60 8.29 27.17 3.45
CA ASP A 60 7.37 27.67 2.43
C ASP A 60 6.06 26.88 2.49
N LEU A 61 4.98 27.55 2.90
CA LEU A 61 3.67 26.95 3.04
C LEU A 61 3.18 26.34 1.72
N GLN A 62 3.42 26.99 0.58
CA GLN A 62 2.92 26.48 -0.70
C GLN A 62 3.64 25.19 -1.07
N ALA A 63 4.97 25.14 -0.90
CA ALA A 63 5.74 23.93 -1.14
C ALA A 63 5.28 22.75 -0.26
N VAL A 64 4.92 23.00 1.00
CA VAL A 64 4.39 21.96 1.90
C VAL A 64 3.00 21.49 1.44
N VAL A 65 2.13 22.42 1.02
CA VAL A 65 0.81 22.10 0.48
C VAL A 65 0.92 21.26 -0.79
N ASP A 66 1.83 21.63 -1.69
CA ASP A 66 2.05 20.91 -2.95
C ASP A 66 2.58 19.49 -2.68
N GLU A 67 3.52 19.35 -1.74
CA GLU A 67 4.04 18.03 -1.36
C GLU A 67 2.95 17.14 -0.73
N LEU A 68 2.12 17.68 0.15
CA LEU A 68 0.99 16.93 0.72
C LEU A 68 -0.06 16.59 -0.33
N SER A 69 -0.33 17.51 -1.26
CA SER A 69 -1.28 17.28 -2.36
C SER A 69 -0.79 16.15 -3.28
N ALA A 70 0.53 16.02 -3.48
CA ALA A 70 1.11 14.94 -4.27
C ALA A 70 0.97 13.54 -3.62
N LEU A 71 0.63 13.47 -2.33
CA LEU A 71 0.30 12.20 -1.67
C LEU A 71 -1.11 11.70 -2.06
N GLN A 72 -1.98 12.59 -2.54
CA GLN A 72 -3.31 12.22 -3.01
C GLN A 72 -3.18 11.53 -4.37
N ARG A 73 -3.24 10.19 -4.36
CA ARG A 73 -3.17 9.39 -5.58
C ARG A 73 -4.57 8.93 -5.99
N PRO A 74 -4.91 9.00 -7.29
CA PRO A 74 -6.12 8.37 -7.78
C PRO A 74 -6.08 6.86 -7.47
N ASN A 75 -7.19 6.32 -6.99
CA ASN A 75 -7.41 4.88 -6.81
C ASN A 75 -8.00 4.20 -8.05
N THR A 76 -7.99 4.89 -9.19
CA THR A 76 -8.45 4.31 -10.45
C THR A 76 -7.42 3.31 -10.94
N LEU A 77 -7.82 2.04 -10.99
CA LEU A 77 -7.11 1.01 -11.73
C LEU A 77 -7.05 1.45 -13.21
N PRO A 78 -5.89 1.34 -13.88
CA PRO A 78 -5.84 1.59 -15.31
C PRO A 78 -6.75 0.59 -16.05
N ASP A 79 -7.51 1.08 -17.02
CA ASP A 79 -8.16 0.20 -18.00
C ASP A 79 -7.07 -0.63 -18.69
N ALA A 80 -7.36 -1.92 -18.92
CA ALA A 80 -6.48 -2.94 -19.47
C ALA A 80 -5.37 -2.38 -20.38
N GLY A 81 -4.18 -2.19 -19.80
CA GLY A 81 -2.99 -1.70 -20.49
C GLY A 81 -2.15 -2.84 -21.03
N THR A 82 -1.13 -2.50 -21.82
CA THR A 82 -0.09 -3.46 -22.20
C THR A 82 0.63 -3.97 -20.93
N PRO A 83 1.23 -5.17 -20.97
CA PRO A 83 2.01 -5.67 -19.83
C PRO A 83 3.08 -4.68 -19.32
N SER A 84 3.74 -3.97 -20.23
CA SER A 84 4.74 -2.95 -19.85
C SER A 84 4.11 -1.80 -19.06
N GLU A 85 2.98 -1.27 -19.53
CA GLU A 85 2.27 -0.18 -18.83
C GLU A 85 1.73 -0.64 -17.46
N LEU A 86 1.23 -1.87 -17.38
CA LEU A 86 0.77 -2.45 -16.12
C LEU A 86 1.92 -2.64 -15.13
N VAL A 87 3.08 -3.15 -15.58
CA VAL A 87 4.27 -3.25 -14.73
C VAL A 87 4.75 -1.88 -14.27
N ASP A 88 4.85 -0.90 -15.18
CA ASP A 88 5.25 0.48 -14.82
C ASP A 88 4.29 1.06 -13.78
N HIS A 89 2.98 0.82 -13.94
CA HIS A 89 1.98 1.23 -12.96
C HIS A 89 2.15 0.51 -11.63
N ILE A 90 2.33 -0.82 -11.61
CA ILE A 90 2.47 -1.61 -10.39
C ILE A 90 3.67 -1.12 -9.57
N VAL A 91 4.83 -0.95 -10.22
CA VAL A 91 6.04 -0.49 -9.54
C VAL A 91 5.83 0.90 -8.93
N ALA A 92 5.35 1.86 -9.73
CA ALA A 92 5.24 3.25 -9.27
C ALA A 92 4.07 3.49 -8.28
N ARG A 93 2.94 2.80 -8.47
CA ARG A 93 1.72 2.99 -7.66
C ARG A 93 1.71 2.11 -6.42
N TYR A 94 2.28 0.91 -6.45
CA TYR A 94 2.23 -0.04 -5.34
C TYR A 94 3.61 -0.30 -4.75
N HIS A 95 4.59 -0.76 -5.51
CA HIS A 95 5.86 -1.20 -4.92
C HIS A 95 6.61 -0.06 -4.22
N ASP A 96 6.79 1.07 -4.91
CA ASP A 96 7.44 2.25 -4.34
C ASP A 96 6.65 2.83 -3.17
N VAL A 97 5.33 2.68 -3.18
CA VAL A 97 4.44 3.12 -2.11
C VAL A 97 4.58 2.23 -0.88
N HIS A 98 4.58 0.91 -1.05
CA HIS A 98 4.77 -0.05 0.05
C HIS A 98 6.14 0.12 0.71
N ARG A 99 7.21 0.33 -0.09
CA ARG A 99 8.56 0.66 0.40
C ARG A 99 8.60 1.93 1.25
N ALA A 100 7.72 2.89 0.99
CA ALA A 100 7.63 4.12 1.78
C ALA A 100 6.69 3.98 2.98
N GLN A 101 5.58 3.23 2.84
CA GLN A 101 4.55 3.06 3.86
C GLN A 101 5.04 2.20 5.03
N LEU A 102 5.59 1.02 4.77
CA LEU A 102 5.91 0.03 5.80
C LEU A 102 6.89 0.55 6.87
N PRO A 103 8.03 1.20 6.53
CA PRO A 103 8.92 1.77 7.54
C PRO A 103 8.22 2.79 8.45
N GLU A 104 7.28 3.57 7.91
CA GLU A 104 6.54 4.56 8.68
C GLU A 104 5.54 3.89 9.64
N LEU A 105 4.83 2.87 9.16
CA LEU A 105 3.88 2.08 9.95
C LEU A 105 4.58 1.36 11.09
N ILE A 106 5.70 0.69 10.82
CA ILE A 106 6.55 0.02 11.82
C ILE A 106 6.95 1.02 12.91
N ARG A 107 7.47 2.19 12.51
CA ARG A 107 7.89 3.22 13.48
C ARG A 107 6.72 3.70 14.35
N MET A 108 5.56 3.95 13.74
CA MET A 108 4.38 4.37 14.50
C MET A 108 3.89 3.27 15.44
N ALA A 109 3.87 2.01 15.00
CA ALA A 109 3.52 0.85 15.82
C ALA A 109 4.45 0.72 17.03
N ARG A 110 5.78 0.76 16.83
CA ARG A 110 6.76 0.77 17.93
C ARG A 110 6.50 1.89 18.93
N ARG A 111 6.19 3.10 18.43
CA ARG A 111 5.89 4.25 19.30
C ARG A 111 4.61 4.05 20.10
N VAL A 112 3.56 3.56 19.47
CA VAL A 112 2.27 3.27 20.11
C VAL A 112 2.46 2.22 21.19
N GLU A 113 3.10 1.09 20.87
CA GLU A 113 3.39 0.02 21.83
C GLU A 113 4.21 0.51 23.02
N ALA A 114 5.24 1.34 22.78
CA ALA A 114 6.08 1.86 23.85
C ALA A 114 5.37 2.86 24.77
N VAL A 115 4.63 3.82 24.20
CA VAL A 115 3.95 4.89 24.96
C VAL A 115 2.71 4.38 25.68
N HIS A 116 1.97 3.49 25.04
CA HIS A 116 0.70 2.97 25.57
C HIS A 116 0.83 1.59 26.21
N ARG A 117 2.05 1.11 26.51
CA ARG A 117 2.33 -0.25 27.03
C ARG A 117 1.45 -0.79 28.17
N SER A 118 0.85 0.10 28.97
CA SER A 118 -0.01 -0.27 30.11
C SER A 118 -1.51 -0.20 29.78
N ASN A 119 -1.88 0.22 28.57
CA ASN A 119 -3.26 0.25 28.09
C ASN A 119 -3.63 -1.15 27.56
N PRO A 120 -4.72 -1.77 28.06
CA PRO A 120 -5.16 -3.09 27.59
C PRO A 120 -5.50 -3.16 26.10
N ASN A 121 -5.82 -2.03 25.47
CA ASN A 121 -6.16 -1.96 24.04
C ASN A 121 -4.94 -1.82 23.13
N THR A 122 -3.71 -1.76 23.67
CA THR A 122 -2.51 -1.59 22.86
C THR A 122 -2.26 -2.79 21.95
N PRO A 123 -1.99 -2.58 20.64
CA PRO A 123 -1.80 -3.65 19.67
C PRO A 123 -0.40 -4.27 19.82
N HIS A 124 -0.17 -4.99 20.91
CA HIS A 124 1.12 -5.59 21.22
C HIS A 124 1.56 -6.59 20.14
N GLY A 125 2.79 -6.42 19.62
CA GLY A 125 3.35 -7.28 18.58
C GLY A 125 3.01 -6.85 17.15
N LEU A 126 2.26 -5.76 16.98
CA LEU A 126 1.96 -5.19 15.66
C LEU A 126 3.24 -4.77 14.93
N ALA A 127 4.17 -4.15 15.63
CA ALA A 127 5.41 -3.70 15.01
C ALA A 127 6.28 -4.86 14.53
N ASP A 128 6.35 -5.97 15.28
CA ASP A 128 7.06 -7.18 14.86
C ASP A 128 6.38 -7.82 13.64
N ALA A 129 5.04 -7.86 13.62
CA ALA A 129 4.28 -8.38 12.49
C ALA A 129 4.50 -7.54 11.21
N LEU A 130 4.54 -6.21 11.35
CA LEU A 130 4.82 -5.31 10.22
C LEU A 130 6.26 -5.43 9.72
N GLU A 131 7.25 -5.62 10.61
CA GLU A 131 8.64 -5.86 10.22
C GLU A 131 8.81 -7.18 9.46
N ALA A 132 8.14 -8.25 9.90
CA ALA A 132 8.11 -9.51 9.18
C ALA A 132 7.47 -9.34 7.79
N MET A 133 6.33 -8.65 7.73
CA MET A 133 5.65 -8.38 6.47
C MET A 133 6.49 -7.52 5.51
N GLU A 134 7.23 -6.53 6.02
CA GLU A 134 8.14 -5.71 5.21
C GLU A 134 9.24 -6.55 4.57
N GLN A 135 9.87 -7.44 5.33
CA GLN A 135 10.94 -8.30 4.81
C GLN A 135 10.42 -9.19 3.68
N GLU A 136 9.28 -9.86 3.89
CA GLU A 136 8.69 -10.75 2.89
C GLU A 136 8.22 -9.97 1.66
N LEU A 137 7.51 -8.85 1.83
CA LEU A 137 7.01 -8.07 0.70
C LEU A 137 8.14 -7.42 -0.11
N VAL A 138 9.21 -6.93 0.54
CA VAL A 138 10.37 -6.38 -0.18
C VAL A 138 11.10 -7.47 -0.97
N ALA A 139 11.27 -8.67 -0.39
CA ALA A 139 11.85 -9.80 -1.09
C ALA A 139 10.98 -10.25 -2.28
N HIS A 140 9.66 -10.32 -2.07
CA HIS A 140 8.65 -10.58 -3.09
C HIS A 140 8.76 -9.61 -4.28
N MET A 141 8.59 -8.31 -4.04
CA MET A 141 8.66 -7.27 -5.07
C MET A 141 10.02 -7.27 -5.80
N HIS A 142 11.11 -7.62 -5.12
CA HIS A 142 12.42 -7.75 -5.76
C HIS A 142 12.47 -8.90 -6.76
N LYS A 143 11.90 -10.07 -6.45
CA LYS A 143 11.81 -11.19 -7.40
C LYS A 143 11.00 -10.80 -8.62
N GLU A 144 9.93 -10.04 -8.41
CA GLU A 144 9.12 -9.54 -9.51
C GLU A 144 9.91 -8.58 -10.40
N GLU A 145 10.44 -7.50 -9.83
CA GLU A 145 11.15 -6.46 -10.59
C GLU A 145 12.45 -6.95 -11.25
N ALA A 146 13.18 -7.85 -10.60
CA ALA A 146 14.46 -8.34 -11.11
C ALA A 146 14.32 -9.50 -12.10
N VAL A 147 13.24 -10.28 -12.02
CA VAL A 147 13.10 -11.53 -12.77
C VAL A 147 11.78 -11.61 -13.54
N LEU A 148 10.65 -11.57 -12.84
CA LEU A 148 9.35 -11.83 -13.48
C LEU A 148 8.97 -10.72 -14.45
N PHE A 149 8.97 -9.47 -14.01
CA PHE A 149 8.56 -8.33 -14.82
C PHE A 149 9.40 -8.13 -16.09
N PRO A 150 10.74 -8.24 -16.09
CA PRO A 150 11.53 -8.27 -17.32
C PRO A 150 11.10 -9.38 -18.29
N MET A 151 10.79 -10.58 -17.76
CA MET A 151 10.31 -11.70 -18.56
C MET A 151 8.92 -11.41 -19.17
N LEU A 152 8.00 -10.81 -18.41
CA LEU A 152 6.68 -10.42 -18.89
C LEU A 152 6.77 -9.34 -19.97
N ARG A 153 7.62 -8.33 -19.78
CA ARG A 153 7.86 -7.27 -20.78
C ARG A 153 8.41 -7.82 -22.11
N ALA A 154 9.17 -8.91 -22.06
CA ALA A 154 9.66 -9.60 -23.25
C ALA A 154 8.61 -10.47 -23.96
N GLY A 155 7.37 -10.49 -23.48
CA GLY A 155 6.27 -11.30 -24.03
C GLY A 155 6.10 -12.67 -23.36
N GLY A 156 6.80 -12.94 -22.26
CA GLY A 156 6.78 -14.23 -21.56
C GLY A 156 7.57 -15.33 -22.27
N ASN A 157 7.53 -16.54 -21.71
CA ASN A 157 8.11 -17.75 -22.30
C ASN A 157 7.37 -19.00 -21.79
N SER A 158 7.72 -20.20 -22.28
CA SER A 158 7.08 -21.46 -21.89
C SER A 158 7.20 -21.82 -20.40
N PHE A 159 8.11 -21.16 -19.67
CA PHE A 159 8.36 -21.40 -18.25
C PHE A 159 7.74 -20.33 -17.33
N VAL A 160 7.07 -19.30 -17.88
CA VAL A 160 6.53 -18.16 -17.13
C VAL A 160 5.49 -18.57 -16.07
N SER A 161 4.82 -19.71 -16.26
CA SER A 161 3.83 -20.22 -15.32
C SER A 161 4.40 -20.61 -13.95
N GLN A 162 5.67 -21.04 -13.88
CA GLN A 162 6.30 -21.46 -12.62
C GLN A 162 6.59 -20.25 -11.70
N PRO A 163 7.24 -19.16 -12.17
CA PRO A 163 7.37 -17.94 -11.38
C PRO A 163 6.02 -17.33 -10.97
N ILE A 164 5.03 -17.30 -11.86
CA ILE A 164 3.69 -16.78 -11.54
C ILE A 164 3.03 -17.58 -10.41
N ALA A 165 3.13 -18.92 -10.45
CA ALA A 165 2.61 -19.77 -9.39
C ALA A 165 3.27 -19.49 -8.03
N MET A 166 4.59 -19.24 -8.03
CA MET A 166 5.30 -18.84 -6.80
C MET A 166 4.81 -17.49 -6.28
N MET A 167 4.66 -16.47 -7.12
CA MET A 167 4.15 -15.16 -6.69
C MET A 167 2.74 -15.27 -6.09
N ARG A 168 1.85 -16.09 -6.67
CA ARG A 168 0.51 -16.34 -6.11
C ARG A 168 0.52 -17.06 -4.76
N HIS A 169 1.51 -17.93 -4.53
CA HIS A 169 1.67 -18.53 -3.21
C HIS A 169 2.05 -17.46 -2.18
N GLU A 170 3.03 -16.62 -2.49
CA GLU A 170 3.45 -15.53 -1.62
C GLU A 170 2.34 -14.47 -1.41
N HIS A 171 1.51 -14.21 -2.42
CA HIS A 171 0.30 -13.39 -2.27
C HIS A 171 -0.69 -13.96 -1.24
N THR A 172 -0.78 -15.29 -1.14
CA THR A 172 -1.62 -15.93 -0.12
C THR A 172 -1.03 -15.66 1.27
N ASP A 173 0.28 -15.82 1.43
CA ASP A 173 0.98 -15.56 2.69
C ASP A 173 0.86 -14.08 3.12
N HIS A 174 0.92 -13.15 2.16
CA HIS A 174 0.66 -11.72 2.41
C HIS A 174 -0.78 -11.44 2.86
N GLY A 175 -1.75 -12.18 2.32
CA GLY A 175 -3.14 -12.14 2.79
C GLY A 175 -3.26 -12.59 4.26
N GLU A 176 -2.61 -13.68 4.63
CA GLU A 176 -2.57 -14.17 6.02
C GLU A 176 -1.92 -13.16 6.97
N ALA A 177 -0.86 -12.48 6.53
CA ALA A 177 -0.21 -11.41 7.28
C ALA A 177 -1.16 -10.20 7.52
N LEU A 178 -1.95 -9.81 6.52
CA LEU A 178 -2.98 -8.77 6.68
C LEU A 178 -4.06 -9.18 7.70
N GLU A 179 -4.51 -10.44 7.67
CA GLU A 179 -5.46 -10.93 8.67
C GLU A 179 -4.87 -10.93 10.09
N GLN A 180 -3.57 -11.23 10.23
CA GLN A 180 -2.88 -11.10 11.53
C GLN A 180 -2.87 -9.66 12.02
N ILE A 181 -2.57 -8.70 11.15
CA ILE A 181 -2.61 -7.27 11.48
C ILE A 181 -4.01 -6.86 11.91
N ALA A 182 -5.06 -7.29 11.20
CA ALA A 182 -6.45 -7.01 11.56
C ALA A 182 -6.79 -7.55 12.96
N ARG A 183 -6.41 -8.80 13.27
CA ARG A 183 -6.60 -9.39 14.62
C ARG A 183 -5.89 -8.61 15.72
N LEU A 184 -4.66 -8.16 15.49
CA LEU A 184 -3.89 -7.38 16.48
C LEU A 184 -4.47 -5.98 16.73
N THR A 185 -5.31 -5.49 15.80
CA THR A 185 -5.78 -4.10 15.79
C THR A 185 -7.29 -3.97 15.95
N ASP A 186 -7.99 -5.06 16.31
CA ASP A 186 -9.47 -5.10 16.39
C ASP A 186 -10.10 -4.62 15.08
N ASP A 187 -9.71 -5.26 13.97
CA ASP A 187 -10.09 -4.91 12.60
C ASP A 187 -9.76 -3.45 12.25
N ILE A 188 -8.56 -3.00 12.65
CA ILE A 188 -8.06 -1.63 12.44
C ILE A 188 -9.02 -0.59 13.06
N THR A 189 -9.65 -0.92 14.19
CA THR A 189 -10.55 -0.03 14.94
C THR A 189 -9.80 0.66 16.09
N PRO A 190 -9.47 1.97 15.99
CA PRO A 190 -8.73 2.62 17.04
C PRO A 190 -9.61 2.81 18.30
N PRO A 191 -9.09 2.56 19.51
CA PRO A 191 -9.85 2.79 20.73
C PRO A 191 -10.13 4.27 20.95
N ARG A 192 -11.14 4.59 21.77
CA ARG A 192 -11.62 5.97 21.96
C ARG A 192 -10.50 6.90 22.47
N GLU A 193 -9.62 6.39 23.32
CA GLU A 193 -8.50 7.09 23.94
C GLU A 193 -7.23 7.16 23.07
N ALA A 194 -7.27 6.61 21.84
CA ALA A 194 -6.13 6.62 20.93
C ALA A 194 -5.58 8.05 20.74
N CYS A 195 -4.26 8.21 20.81
CA CYS A 195 -3.63 9.49 20.48
C CYS A 195 -3.58 9.70 18.95
N ASN A 196 -3.18 10.88 18.49
CA ASN A 196 -3.08 11.16 17.06
C ASN A 196 -2.13 10.20 16.32
N THR A 197 -1.01 9.81 16.93
CA THR A 197 -0.10 8.81 16.34
C THR A 197 -0.77 7.46 16.16
N TRP A 198 -1.57 7.02 17.13
CA TRP A 198 -2.28 5.75 17.04
C TRP A 198 -3.39 5.80 15.99
N ARG A 199 -4.17 6.89 15.95
CA ARG A 199 -5.17 7.08 14.88
C ARG A 199 -4.52 7.14 13.49
N ALA A 200 -3.41 7.84 13.35
CA ALA A 200 -2.66 7.92 12.09
C ALA A 200 -2.05 6.58 11.69
N LEU A 201 -1.57 5.78 12.66
CA LEU A 201 -1.15 4.40 12.42
C LEU A 201 -2.28 3.58 11.81
N TYR A 202 -3.47 3.60 12.42
CA TYR A 202 -4.59 2.78 11.96
C TYR A 202 -5.12 3.25 10.61
N ALA A 203 -5.19 4.56 10.37
CA ALA A 203 -5.50 5.10 9.04
C ALA A 203 -4.48 4.65 7.97
N GLY A 204 -3.19 4.65 8.33
CA GLY A 204 -2.12 4.16 7.45
C GLY A 204 -2.19 2.65 7.20
N LEU A 205 -2.54 1.83 8.21
CA LEU A 205 -2.75 0.40 8.06
C LEU A 205 -3.92 0.07 7.14
N ALA A 206 -5.04 0.79 7.30
CA ALA A 206 -6.21 0.63 6.44
C ALA A 206 -5.84 0.92 4.97
N GLN A 207 -5.15 2.03 4.71
CA GLN A 207 -4.70 2.31 3.35
C GLN A 207 -3.71 1.26 2.83
N PHE A 208 -2.71 0.87 3.63
CA PHE A 208 -1.74 -0.14 3.20
C PHE A 208 -2.42 -1.48 2.85
N SER A 209 -3.39 -1.91 3.65
CA SER A 209 -4.20 -3.10 3.38
C SER A 209 -4.98 -2.97 2.07
N ASP A 210 -5.66 -1.85 1.84
CA ASP A 210 -6.39 -1.59 0.61
C ASP A 210 -5.44 -1.54 -0.61
N ASP A 211 -4.30 -0.85 -0.49
CA ASP A 211 -3.29 -0.75 -1.54
C ASP A 211 -2.76 -2.14 -1.91
N LEU A 212 -2.41 -2.98 -0.92
CA LEU A 212 -1.85 -4.31 -1.16
C LEU A 212 -2.89 -5.28 -1.76
N VAL A 213 -4.15 -5.22 -1.32
CA VAL A 213 -5.23 -6.02 -1.93
C VAL A 213 -5.44 -5.63 -3.39
N ASN A 214 -5.42 -4.33 -3.71
CA ASN A 214 -5.57 -3.84 -5.09
C ASN A 214 -4.36 -4.17 -5.97
N HIS A 215 -3.14 -4.09 -5.41
CA HIS A 215 -1.90 -4.54 -6.04
C HIS A 215 -2.00 -6.02 -6.44
N ILE A 216 -2.23 -6.91 -5.47
CA ILE A 216 -2.34 -8.35 -5.70
C ILE A 216 -3.49 -8.67 -6.68
N HIS A 217 -4.61 -7.93 -6.61
CA HIS A 217 -5.71 -8.11 -7.54
C HIS A 217 -5.28 -7.80 -8.99
N LEU A 218 -4.59 -6.68 -9.20
CA LEU A 218 -4.13 -6.25 -10.52
C LEU A 218 -3.17 -7.29 -11.11
N GLU A 219 -2.28 -7.84 -10.31
CA GLU A 219 -1.36 -8.88 -10.75
C GLU A 219 -2.08 -10.19 -11.07
N ASN A 220 -2.81 -10.73 -10.10
CA ASN A 220 -3.43 -12.05 -10.20
C ASN A 220 -4.50 -12.12 -11.28
N ASN A 221 -5.26 -11.05 -11.48
CA ASN A 221 -6.47 -11.05 -12.28
C ASN A 221 -6.36 -10.25 -13.58
N VAL A 222 -5.33 -9.41 -13.74
CA VAL A 222 -5.16 -8.60 -14.96
C VAL A 222 -3.82 -8.86 -15.63
N LEU A 223 -2.69 -8.78 -14.92
CA LEU A 223 -1.37 -8.95 -15.52
C LEU A 223 -1.04 -10.41 -15.84
N PHE A 224 -1.05 -11.29 -14.83
CA PHE A 224 -0.63 -12.68 -14.99
C PHE A 224 -1.48 -13.49 -15.99
N PRO A 225 -2.82 -13.35 -16.03
CA PRO A 225 -3.65 -14.11 -16.97
C PRO A 225 -3.29 -13.87 -18.45
N GLN A 226 -2.73 -12.71 -18.80
CA GLN A 226 -2.31 -12.40 -20.18
C GLN A 226 -1.22 -13.36 -20.70
N PHE A 227 -0.45 -13.98 -19.80
CA PHE A 227 0.66 -14.87 -20.14
C PHE A 227 0.33 -16.36 -19.96
N GLU A 228 -0.79 -16.67 -19.30
CA GLU A 228 -1.23 -18.05 -19.07
C GLU A 228 -2.20 -18.53 -20.17
N ALA A 229 -3.00 -17.62 -20.73
CA ALA A 229 -3.90 -17.93 -21.84
C ALA A 229 -3.14 -18.32 -23.13
N ALA A 230 -1.97 -17.74 -23.36
CA ALA A 230 -1.12 -18.05 -24.52
C ALA A 230 -0.52 -19.48 -24.47
N ALA A 231 -0.36 -20.07 -23.29
CA ALA A 231 0.17 -21.42 -23.11
C ALA A 231 -0.86 -22.53 -23.41
N GLN A 232 -2.16 -22.21 -23.38
CA GLN A 232 -3.24 -23.19 -23.59
C GLN A 232 -3.70 -23.33 -25.06
N GLY A 233 -3.25 -22.45 -25.96
CA GLY A 233 -3.62 -22.46 -27.39
C GLY A 233 -2.74 -23.31 -28.31
N GLY A 234 -1.71 -23.97 -27.79
CA GLY A 234 -0.67 -24.64 -28.60
C GLY A 234 -0.91 -26.12 -28.92
N CYS A 235 -2.03 -26.73 -28.53
CA CYS A 235 -2.28 -28.16 -28.74
C CYS A 235 -3.59 -28.43 -29.49
N GLY A 236 -3.49 -28.66 -30.81
CA GLY A 236 -4.55 -29.21 -31.67
C GLY A 236 -4.60 -28.45 -33.01
N SER A 237 -4.29 -29.01 -34.18
CA SER A 237 -4.40 -30.39 -34.65
C SER A 237 -3.37 -30.63 -35.77
N SER A 238 -2.47 -31.60 -35.57
CA SER A 238 -1.72 -32.18 -36.69
C SER A 238 -2.63 -33.22 -37.34
N GLY A 239 -3.40 -32.79 -38.34
CA GLY A 239 -4.15 -33.69 -39.21
C GLY A 239 -3.17 -34.56 -40.02
N CYS A 240 -2.90 -35.76 -39.54
CA CYS A 240 -2.22 -36.80 -40.30
C CYS A 240 -3.29 -37.47 -41.20
N GLY A 241 -3.40 -36.99 -42.44
CA GLY A 241 -4.19 -37.64 -43.49
C GLY A 241 -3.27 -38.52 -44.33
N CYS A 242 -3.36 -39.84 -44.16
CA CYS A 242 -2.80 -40.81 -45.08
C CYS A 242 -3.83 -41.08 -46.19
N SER A 243 -3.42 -40.88 -47.44
CA SER A 243 -4.00 -41.46 -48.66
C SER A 243 -2.86 -41.92 -49.55
#